data_AF-A0A2C9DYA0-F1
#
_entry.id   AF-A0A2C9DYA0-F1
#
_cell.length_a   1.000
_cell.length_b   1.000
_cell.length_c   1.000
_cell.angle_alpha   90.00
_cell.angle_beta   90.00
_cell.angle_gamma   90.00
#
_symmetry.space_group_name_H-M   'P 1'
#
loop_
_entity.id
_entity.type
_entity.pdbx_description
1 polymer ?
#
loop_
_entity_poly.entity_id
_entity_poly.type
_entity_poly.pdbx_seq_one_letter_code
_entity_poly.pdbx_strand_id
1 'polypeptide(L)'
;MSANYFLIGLTIFCITCIGLANFLIKPIQIKKHNWLTWNYFINTKWIINTLISISFLIYFCCLRWAPNIHVFFINHIEIINVLRDKFSDDIDLYEASITISRTFLLDWCPCFSVLISCVAIFDKKQIIINHLGFLCFCFGLLTIIGGLIGDEPIRWNRLITYIFIGDKPNPIYFSLHFYLCLFGFYLFVNTRKTIKIYWIYIIIHIILITYIIYVNVMILIFNIKNNASGFSFGDWYSPIYAQYGTVAQFLQLNYRLNALIMCLFMYAIFIVGYLIRYHLQKIYINKYNIKYSQERNYFAYVKNCR
;
A
#
# COMPACT_ATOMS: atom_id res chain seq x y z
N MET A 1 27.63 5.32 -7.62
CA MET A 1 26.24 5.56 -7.16
C MET A 1 25.76 4.29 -6.47
N SER A 2 25.27 4.36 -5.22
CA SER A 2 24.72 3.18 -4.56
C SER A 2 23.43 2.73 -5.27
N ALA A 3 23.17 1.42 -5.29
CA ALA A 3 21.97 0.91 -5.95
C ALA A 3 20.67 1.43 -5.29
N ASN A 4 20.73 1.86 -4.02
CA ASN A 4 19.62 2.48 -3.29
C ASN A 4 19.11 3.74 -4.02
N TYR A 5 19.98 4.69 -4.37
CA TYR A 5 19.56 5.90 -5.09
C TYR A 5 19.05 5.60 -6.50
N PHE A 6 19.57 4.57 -7.15
CA PHE A 6 19.04 4.08 -8.42
C PHE A 6 17.60 3.56 -8.27
N LEU A 7 17.32 2.77 -7.24
CA LEU A 7 15.98 2.26 -6.95
C LEU A 7 14.98 3.37 -6.56
N ILE A 8 15.42 4.37 -5.80
CA ILE A 8 14.62 5.57 -5.52
C ILE A 8 14.28 6.29 -6.83
N GLY A 9 15.29 6.56 -7.66
CA GLY A 9 15.12 7.21 -8.96
C GLY A 9 14.18 6.44 -9.89
N LEU A 10 14.32 5.11 -9.95
CA LEU A 10 13.43 4.22 -10.70
C LEU A 10 11.98 4.33 -10.20
N THR A 11 11.78 4.34 -8.88
CA THR A 11 10.44 4.47 -8.28
C THR A 11 9.78 5.79 -8.68
N ILE A 12 10.50 6.91 -8.55
CA ILE A 12 10.01 8.25 -8.94
C ILE A 12 9.71 8.30 -10.45
N PHE A 13 10.59 7.74 -11.28
CA PHE A 13 10.40 7.67 -12.72
C PHE A 13 9.11 6.91 -13.08
N CYS A 14 8.92 5.70 -12.53
CA CYS A 14 7.72 4.90 -12.78
C CYS A 14 6.43 5.61 -12.35
N ILE A 15 6.40 6.24 -11.16
CA ILE A 15 5.25 7.03 -10.70
C ILE A 15 4.95 8.16 -11.68
N THR A 16 5.98 8.87 -12.12
CA THR A 16 5.83 10.00 -13.06
C THR A 16 5.29 9.51 -14.41
N CYS A 17 5.81 8.40 -14.94
CA CYS A 17 5.29 7.79 -16.16
C CYS A 17 3.83 7.36 -16.04
N ILE A 18 3.41 6.74 -14.93
CA ILE A 18 2.01 6.36 -14.68
C ILE A 18 1.12 7.62 -14.64
N GLY A 19 1.57 8.67 -13.94
CA GLY A 19 0.85 9.93 -13.80
C GLY A 19 0.66 10.63 -15.14
N LEU A 20 1.75 10.76 -15.92
CA LEU A 20 1.74 11.36 -17.26
C LEU A 20 0.92 10.53 -18.24
N ALA A 21 1.07 9.19 -18.25
CA ALA A 21 0.28 8.32 -19.12
C ALA A 21 -1.22 8.50 -18.86
N ASN A 22 -1.65 8.54 -17.60
CA ASN A 22 -3.06 8.75 -17.29
C ASN A 22 -3.55 10.18 -17.55
N PHE A 23 -2.66 11.18 -17.52
CA PHE A 23 -2.97 12.57 -17.90
C PHE A 23 -3.12 12.73 -19.42
N LEU A 24 -2.21 12.13 -20.19
CA LEU A 24 -2.10 12.27 -21.65
C LEU A 24 -3.05 11.35 -22.40
N ILE A 25 -3.26 10.12 -21.90
CA ILE A 25 -4.23 9.19 -22.47
C ILE A 25 -5.62 9.71 -22.10
N LYS A 26 -6.22 10.48 -23.01
CA LYS A 26 -7.63 10.87 -22.90
C LYS A 26 -8.44 9.61 -22.62
N PRO A 27 -9.34 9.63 -21.62
CA PRO A 27 -10.22 8.50 -21.42
C PRO A 27 -11.02 8.34 -22.71
N ILE A 28 -10.70 7.30 -23.49
CA ILE A 28 -11.49 6.92 -24.66
C ILE A 28 -12.89 6.69 -24.12
N GLN A 29 -13.80 7.62 -24.41
CA GLN A 29 -15.20 7.42 -24.12
C GLN A 29 -15.64 6.32 -25.08
N ILE A 30 -15.69 5.09 -24.59
CA ILE A 30 -16.31 3.98 -25.30
C ILE A 30 -17.74 4.44 -25.57
N LYS A 31 -18.05 4.70 -26.85
CA LYS A 31 -19.40 5.06 -27.29
C LYS A 31 -20.36 4.05 -26.67
N LYS A 32 -21.39 4.54 -25.98
CA LYS A 32 -22.54 3.71 -25.58
C LYS A 32 -23.17 3.17 -26.87
N HIS A 33 -22.76 1.98 -27.29
CA HIS A 33 -23.50 1.22 -28.27
C HIS A 33 -24.44 0.31 -27.48
N ASN A 34 -25.64 0.82 -27.24
CA ASN A 34 -26.75 -0.04 -26.85
C ASN A 34 -27.23 -0.70 -28.14
N TRP A 35 -27.31 -2.02 -28.15
CA TRP A 35 -28.55 -2.58 -28.69
C TRP A 35 -28.98 -3.91 -28.11
N LEU A 36 -28.15 -4.93 -27.96
CA LEU A 36 -28.71 -6.24 -27.64
C LEU A 36 -27.69 -7.17 -26.97
N THR A 37 -28.20 -7.98 -26.04
CA THR A 37 -27.58 -9.16 -25.40
C THR A 37 -26.72 -8.94 -24.15
N TRP A 38 -27.34 -9.28 -23.02
CA TRP A 38 -26.76 -9.87 -21.80
C TRP A 38 -25.65 -9.07 -21.06
N ASN A 39 -26.06 -8.54 -19.90
CA ASN A 39 -25.29 -7.73 -18.96
C ASN A 39 -24.13 -8.46 -18.26
N TYR A 40 -23.09 -8.85 -19.01
CA TYR A 40 -21.74 -8.96 -18.47
C TYR A 40 -20.85 -7.96 -19.19
N PHE A 41 -21.01 -6.67 -18.85
CA PHE A 41 -19.97 -5.68 -19.15
C PHE A 41 -18.76 -6.05 -18.29
N ILE A 42 -17.90 -6.95 -18.78
CA ILE A 42 -16.66 -7.25 -18.09
C ILE A 42 -15.80 -6.00 -18.21
N ASN A 43 -15.75 -5.24 -17.13
CA ASN A 43 -14.94 -4.05 -17.02
C ASN A 43 -13.47 -4.47 -17.21
N THR A 44 -12.88 -4.16 -18.37
CA THR A 44 -11.49 -4.52 -18.70
C THR A 44 -10.51 -4.05 -17.62
N LYS A 45 -10.80 -2.93 -16.94
CA LYS A 45 -10.01 -2.48 -15.78
C LYS A 45 -10.07 -3.45 -14.61
N TRP A 46 -11.25 -3.97 -14.30
CA TRP A 46 -11.41 -4.99 -13.26
C TRP A 46 -10.64 -6.26 -13.63
N ILE A 47 -10.66 -6.70 -14.90
CA ILE A 47 -9.86 -7.85 -15.35
C ILE A 47 -8.36 -7.59 -15.13
N ILE A 48 -7.85 -6.45 -15.63
CA ILE A 48 -6.43 -6.12 -15.50
C ILE A 48 -6.01 -6.09 -14.03
N ASN A 49 -6.80 -5.42 -13.18
CA ASN A 49 -6.49 -5.30 -11.77
C ASN A 49 -6.59 -6.65 -11.06
N THR A 50 -7.55 -7.49 -11.43
CA THR A 50 -7.68 -8.87 -10.94
C THR A 50 -6.46 -9.71 -11.33
N LEU A 51 -5.99 -9.63 -12.57
CA LEU A 51 -4.81 -10.36 -13.02
C LEU A 51 -3.55 -9.91 -12.25
N ILE A 52 -3.33 -8.60 -12.13
CA ILE A 52 -2.22 -8.04 -11.34
C ILE A 52 -2.28 -8.54 -9.90
N SER A 53 -3.45 -8.48 -9.27
CA SER A 53 -3.64 -8.89 -7.88
C SER A 53 -3.49 -10.39 -7.67
N ILE A 54 -3.99 -11.24 -8.57
CA ILE A 54 -3.79 -12.69 -8.51
C ILE A 54 -2.30 -13.03 -8.68
N SER A 55 -1.61 -12.43 -9.66
CA SER A 55 -0.17 -12.64 -9.85
C SER A 55 0.64 -12.22 -8.62
N PHE A 56 0.31 -11.08 -8.02
CA PHE A 56 0.97 -10.64 -6.78
C PHE A 56 0.66 -11.58 -5.60
N LEU A 57 -0.58 -12.03 -5.43
CA LEU A 57 -0.94 -12.96 -4.36
C LEU A 57 -0.22 -14.31 -4.49
N ILE A 58 -0.11 -14.85 -5.71
CA ILE A 58 0.68 -16.07 -5.96
C ILE A 58 2.14 -15.83 -5.56
N TYR A 59 2.74 -14.75 -6.04
CA TYR A 59 4.10 -14.37 -5.71
C TYR A 59 4.32 -14.20 -4.19
N PHE A 60 3.42 -13.49 -3.52
CA PHE A 60 3.42 -13.29 -2.07
C PHE A 60 3.30 -14.61 -1.30
N CYS A 61 2.39 -15.49 -1.72
CA CYS A 61 2.20 -16.80 -1.10
C CYS A 61 3.43 -17.67 -1.23
N CYS A 62 4.00 -17.80 -2.44
CA CYS A 62 5.14 -18.67 -2.70
C CYS A 62 6.42 -18.23 -1.98
N LEU A 63 6.69 -16.93 -1.94
CA LEU A 63 7.99 -16.43 -1.48
C LEU A 63 7.97 -15.93 -0.02
N ARG A 64 6.81 -15.60 0.54
CA ARG A 64 6.70 -15.07 1.91
C ARG A 64 5.74 -15.86 2.77
N TRP A 65 4.47 -16.00 2.39
CA TRP A 65 3.48 -16.53 3.33
C TRP A 65 3.70 -18.02 3.63
N ALA A 66 3.81 -18.87 2.61
CA ALA A 66 3.97 -20.31 2.79
C ALA A 66 5.25 -20.69 3.54
N PRO A 67 6.45 -20.12 3.24
CA PRO A 67 7.64 -20.38 4.03
C PRO A 67 7.50 -20.02 5.52
N ASN A 68 6.93 -18.85 5.83
CA ASN A 68 6.78 -18.42 7.24
C ASN A 68 5.74 -19.26 7.99
N ILE A 69 4.61 -19.61 7.34
CA ILE A 69 3.62 -20.55 7.87
C ILE A 69 4.26 -21.89 8.19
N HIS A 70 5.06 -22.43 7.26
CA HIS A 70 5.72 -23.71 7.44
C HIS A 70 6.66 -23.69 8.66
N VAL A 71 7.49 -22.66 8.78
CA VAL A 71 8.36 -22.46 9.96
C VAL A 71 7.54 -22.35 11.24
N PHE A 72 6.45 -21.57 11.22
CA PHE A 72 5.56 -21.44 12.38
C PHE A 72 4.99 -22.80 12.79
N PHE A 73 4.37 -23.57 11.88
CA PHE A 73 3.73 -24.83 12.27
C PHE A 73 4.72 -25.89 12.77
N ILE A 74 5.94 -25.95 12.23
CA ILE A 74 6.96 -26.90 12.70
C ILE A 74 7.45 -26.51 14.10
N ASN A 75 7.66 -25.22 14.36
CA ASN A 75 8.31 -24.75 15.58
C ASN A 75 7.37 -24.02 16.56
N HIS A 76 6.04 -24.09 16.38
CA HIS A 76 5.09 -23.20 17.08
C HIS A 76 5.22 -23.25 18.61
N ILE A 77 5.42 -24.44 19.19
CA ILE A 77 5.58 -24.61 20.65
C ILE A 77 6.84 -23.89 21.13
N GLU A 78 7.96 -24.09 20.43
CA GLU A 78 9.24 -23.47 20.75
C GLU A 78 9.17 -21.95 20.63
N ILE A 79 8.61 -21.44 19.53
CA ILE A 79 8.38 -20.01 19.30
C ILE A 79 7.55 -19.39 20.44
N ILE A 80 6.45 -20.04 20.83
CA ILE A 80 5.60 -19.54 21.93
C ILE A 80 6.32 -19.59 23.27
N ASN A 81 7.12 -20.64 23.52
CA ASN A 81 7.90 -20.76 24.74
C ASN A 81 8.95 -19.66 24.85
N VAL A 82 9.71 -19.40 23.79
CA VAL A 82 10.68 -18.29 23.71
C VAL A 82 10.00 -16.96 24.01
N LEU A 83 8.84 -16.67 23.41
CA LEU A 83 8.12 -15.41 23.65
C LEU A 83 7.63 -15.24 25.10
N ARG A 84 7.36 -16.34 25.80
CA ARG A 84 6.87 -16.34 27.19
C ARG A 84 7.99 -16.42 28.21
N ASP A 85 9.16 -16.90 27.81
CA ASP A 85 10.32 -16.98 28.67
C ASP A 85 10.85 -15.57 28.97
N LYS A 86 11.20 -15.37 30.24
CA LYS A 86 11.76 -14.12 30.75
C LYS A 86 13.28 -14.08 30.60
N PHE A 87 13.92 -15.22 30.37
CA PHE A 87 15.37 -15.36 30.26
C PHE A 87 15.87 -15.50 28.82
N SER A 88 14.97 -15.64 27.85
CA SER A 88 15.32 -15.63 26.43
C SER A 88 15.99 -14.31 26.06
N ASP A 89 17.02 -14.40 25.23
CA ASP A 89 17.74 -13.22 24.79
C ASP A 89 16.92 -12.38 23.79
N ASP A 90 17.36 -11.14 23.57
CA ASP A 90 16.62 -10.20 22.72
C ASP A 90 16.56 -10.65 21.24
N ILE A 91 17.53 -11.45 20.77
CA ILE A 91 17.62 -11.92 19.38
C ILE A 91 16.57 -13.01 19.14
N ASP A 92 16.51 -14.01 20.00
CA ASP A 92 15.55 -15.11 19.94
C ASP A 92 14.12 -14.58 20.06
N LEU A 93 13.89 -13.63 20.98
CA LEU A 93 12.61 -12.94 21.12
C LEU A 93 12.21 -12.17 19.86
N TYR A 94 13.17 -11.57 19.17
CA TYR A 94 12.95 -10.84 17.92
C TYR A 94 12.62 -11.79 16.77
N GLU A 95 13.37 -12.88 16.59
CA GLU A 95 13.13 -13.88 15.53
C GLU A 95 11.78 -14.59 15.69
N ALA A 96 11.43 -14.96 16.93
CA ALA A 96 10.13 -15.54 17.26
C ALA A 96 8.99 -14.56 16.95
N SER A 97 9.14 -13.29 17.36
CA SER A 97 8.15 -12.23 17.10
C SER A 97 7.96 -11.98 15.60
N ILE A 98 9.06 -11.94 14.83
CA ILE A 98 9.04 -11.78 13.37
C ILE A 98 8.29 -12.92 12.70
N THR A 99 8.54 -14.16 13.12
CA THR A 99 7.93 -15.33 12.51
C THR A 99 6.41 -15.29 12.66
N ILE A 100 5.91 -14.96 13.85
CA ILE A 100 4.48 -14.77 14.09
C ILE A 100 3.94 -13.57 13.29
N SER A 101 4.63 -12.43 13.34
CA SER A 101 4.23 -11.22 12.60
C SER A 101 4.07 -11.46 11.10
N ARG A 102 5.02 -12.19 10.48
CA ARG A 102 4.97 -12.52 9.05
C ARG A 102 3.87 -13.51 8.70
N THR A 103 3.67 -14.51 9.57
CA THR A 103 2.66 -15.55 9.39
C THR A 103 1.25 -14.96 9.41
N PHE A 104 1.01 -14.05 10.35
CA PHE A 104 -0.31 -13.45 10.59
C PHE A 104 -0.47 -12.03 10.02
N LEU A 105 0.49 -11.55 9.21
CA LEU A 105 0.40 -10.23 8.55
C LEU A 105 0.19 -9.07 9.56
N LEU A 106 0.90 -9.09 10.67
CA LEU A 106 0.78 -8.08 11.74
C LEU A 106 1.47 -6.75 11.42
N ASP A 107 2.18 -6.70 10.30
CA ASP A 107 2.78 -5.50 9.74
C ASP A 107 1.85 -4.86 8.67
N TRP A 108 1.75 -3.53 8.65
CA TRP A 108 0.79 -2.78 7.82
C TRP A 108 0.97 -3.11 6.34
N CYS A 109 2.20 -2.97 5.84
CA CYS A 109 2.46 -3.10 4.41
C CYS A 109 2.11 -4.49 3.87
N PRO A 110 2.54 -5.62 4.47
CA PRO A 110 2.12 -6.93 4.00
C PRO A 110 0.60 -7.14 4.11
N CYS A 111 -0.04 -6.69 5.20
CA CYS A 111 -1.49 -6.79 5.34
C CYS A 111 -2.22 -6.02 4.22
N PHE A 112 -1.85 -4.76 4.00
CA PHE A 112 -2.48 -3.90 2.99
C PHE A 112 -2.20 -4.37 1.56
N SER A 113 -1.07 -5.03 1.30
CA SER A 113 -0.78 -5.62 -0.01
C SER A 113 -1.70 -6.79 -0.34
N VAL A 114 -2.08 -7.58 0.67
CA VAL A 114 -3.09 -8.63 0.53
C VAL A 114 -4.48 -8.02 0.44
N LEU A 115 -4.81 -7.07 1.32
CA LEU A 115 -6.11 -6.40 1.35
C LEU A 115 -6.43 -5.71 0.02
N ILE A 116 -5.52 -4.89 -0.51
CA ILE A 116 -5.72 -4.19 -1.79
C ILE A 116 -5.92 -5.19 -2.93
N SER A 117 -5.21 -6.33 -2.90
CA SER A 117 -5.35 -7.38 -3.91
C SER A 117 -6.70 -8.07 -3.82
N CYS A 118 -7.15 -8.42 -2.61
CA CYS A 118 -8.49 -8.99 -2.39
C CYS A 118 -9.60 -8.00 -2.81
N VAL A 119 -9.50 -6.73 -2.40
CA VAL A 119 -10.48 -5.70 -2.77
C VAL A 119 -10.50 -5.50 -4.28
N ALA A 120 -9.36 -5.53 -4.98
CA ALA A 120 -9.32 -5.40 -6.44
C ALA A 120 -10.08 -6.53 -7.15
N ILE A 121 -10.00 -7.76 -6.64
CA ILE A 121 -10.68 -8.95 -7.17
C ILE A 121 -12.19 -8.86 -6.91
N PHE A 122 -12.61 -8.51 -5.70
CA PHE A 122 -14.03 -8.53 -5.33
C PHE A 122 -14.81 -7.25 -5.69
N ASP A 123 -14.14 -6.09 -5.74
CA ASP A 123 -14.77 -4.81 -6.11
C ASP A 123 -14.96 -4.69 -7.63
N LYS A 124 -15.91 -5.44 -8.18
CA LYS A 124 -16.24 -5.41 -9.62
C LYS A 124 -16.54 -4.00 -10.16
N LYS A 125 -17.02 -3.10 -9.29
CA LYS A 125 -17.34 -1.70 -9.64
C LYS A 125 -16.12 -0.79 -9.63
N GLN A 126 -15.00 -1.23 -9.06
CA GLN A 126 -13.74 -0.51 -8.93
C GLN A 126 -13.93 0.86 -8.27
N ILE A 127 -14.71 0.89 -7.19
CA ILE A 127 -15.03 2.11 -6.44
C ILE A 127 -14.14 2.19 -5.20
N ILE A 128 -14.17 1.19 -4.35
CA ILE A 128 -13.45 1.13 -3.08
C ILE A 128 -11.94 0.99 -3.34
N ILE A 129 -11.58 0.10 -4.27
CA ILE A 129 -10.18 -0.21 -4.60
C ILE A 129 -9.38 1.03 -5.00
N ASN A 130 -10.00 1.93 -5.75
CA ASN A 130 -9.36 3.14 -6.26
C ASN A 130 -9.07 4.14 -5.13
N HIS A 131 -9.93 4.20 -4.11
CA HIS A 131 -9.67 5.02 -2.92
C HIS A 131 -8.61 4.38 -2.03
N LEU A 132 -8.68 3.05 -1.82
CA LEU A 132 -7.68 2.31 -1.05
C LEU A 132 -6.28 2.43 -1.68
N GLY A 133 -6.21 2.53 -3.01
CA GLY A 133 -4.97 2.74 -3.75
C GLY A 133 -4.17 3.96 -3.28
N PHE A 134 -4.81 5.06 -2.88
CA PHE A 134 -4.11 6.23 -2.37
C PHE A 134 -3.39 5.94 -1.05
N LEU A 135 -4.07 5.23 -0.15
CA LEU A 135 -3.52 4.86 1.15
C LEU A 135 -2.32 3.92 0.96
N CYS A 136 -2.46 2.91 0.11
CA CYS A 136 -1.37 1.99 -0.25
C CYS A 136 -0.20 2.69 -0.94
N PHE A 137 -0.46 3.69 -1.78
CA PHE A 137 0.57 4.49 -2.42
C PHE A 137 1.44 5.22 -1.38
N CYS A 138 0.84 5.95 -0.45
CA CYS A 138 1.59 6.69 0.56
C CYS A 138 2.43 5.75 1.42
N PHE A 139 1.83 4.66 1.94
CA PHE A 139 2.57 3.68 2.74
C PHE A 139 3.72 3.06 1.94
N GLY A 140 3.47 2.62 0.71
CA GLY A 140 4.52 2.06 -0.16
C GLY A 140 5.64 3.07 -0.43
N LEU A 141 5.31 4.31 -0.77
CA LEU A 141 6.29 5.35 -1.10
C LEU A 141 7.20 5.68 0.09
N LEU A 142 6.62 5.90 1.26
CA LEU A 142 7.37 6.26 2.46
C LEU A 142 8.29 5.14 2.90
N THR A 143 7.80 3.90 2.85
CA THR A 143 8.59 2.75 3.28
C THR A 143 9.72 2.45 2.29
N ILE A 144 9.53 2.64 0.98
CA ILE A 144 10.62 2.54 -0.01
C ILE A 144 11.67 3.63 0.23
N ILE A 145 11.24 4.90 0.30
CA ILE A 145 12.18 6.02 0.44
C ILE A 145 12.91 5.94 1.78
N GLY A 146 12.16 5.76 2.88
CA GLY A 146 12.70 5.64 4.21
C GLY A 146 13.64 4.44 4.36
N GLY A 147 13.22 3.27 3.87
CA GLY A 147 14.04 2.05 3.90
C GLY A 147 15.33 2.22 3.08
N LEU A 148 15.25 2.68 1.83
CA LEU A 148 16.45 2.81 0.99
C LEU A 148 17.42 3.91 1.43
N ILE A 149 16.94 4.95 2.11
CA ILE A 149 17.80 6.00 2.70
C ILE A 149 18.45 5.49 4.00
N GLY A 150 17.72 4.72 4.81
CA GLY A 150 18.17 4.24 6.12
C GLY A 150 18.97 2.94 6.09
N ASP A 151 18.80 2.11 5.06
CA ASP A 151 19.48 0.82 4.92
C ASP A 151 20.93 0.98 4.41
N GLU A 152 21.74 -0.05 4.69
CA GLU A 152 23.08 -0.16 4.12
C GLU A 152 23.05 -0.11 2.57
N PRO A 153 24.14 0.37 1.94
CA PRO A 153 24.21 0.43 0.49
C PRO A 153 24.10 -0.97 -0.14
N ILE A 154 23.04 -1.18 -0.91
CA ILE A 154 22.82 -2.39 -1.70
C ILE A 154 23.91 -2.46 -2.77
N ARG A 155 24.63 -3.58 -2.79
CA ARG A 155 25.66 -3.85 -3.80
C ARG A 155 25.00 -4.20 -5.13
N TRP A 156 25.55 -3.70 -6.23
CA TRP A 156 25.03 -3.92 -7.59
C TRP A 156 24.85 -5.40 -7.96
N ASN A 157 25.75 -6.27 -7.50
CA ASN A 157 25.67 -7.71 -7.73
C ASN A 157 24.52 -8.42 -6.99
N ARG A 158 23.94 -7.80 -5.97
CA ARG A 158 22.76 -8.31 -5.25
C ARG A 158 21.45 -7.62 -5.65
N LEU A 159 21.51 -6.64 -6.57
CA LEU A 159 20.37 -5.81 -6.93
C LEU A 159 19.16 -6.63 -7.39
N ILE A 160 19.36 -7.61 -8.28
CA ILE A 160 18.25 -8.43 -8.81
C ILE A 160 17.62 -9.25 -7.69
N THR A 161 18.43 -9.87 -6.84
CA THR A 161 17.96 -10.64 -5.68
C THR A 161 17.19 -9.72 -4.72
N TYR A 162 17.70 -8.54 -4.43
CA TYR A 162 17.02 -7.55 -3.58
C TYR A 162 15.65 -7.14 -4.15
N ILE A 163 15.56 -6.92 -5.46
CA ILE A 163 14.31 -6.49 -6.13
C ILE A 163 13.23 -7.59 -6.11
N PHE A 164 13.58 -8.86 -6.37
CA PHE A 164 12.60 -9.93 -6.60
C PHE A 164 12.49 -10.97 -5.48
N ILE A 165 13.43 -11.00 -4.54
CA ILE A 165 13.44 -11.97 -3.44
C ILE A 165 13.59 -11.23 -2.12
N GLY A 166 14.30 -10.10 -2.10
CA GLY A 166 14.69 -9.38 -0.89
C GLY A 166 15.94 -9.98 -0.24
N ASP A 167 16.64 -9.18 0.56
CA ASP A 167 17.73 -9.65 1.41
C ASP A 167 17.22 -9.89 2.84
N LYS A 168 17.97 -10.69 3.62
CA LYS A 168 17.74 -10.78 5.07
C LYS A 168 17.86 -9.37 5.69
N PRO A 169 17.02 -8.99 6.66
CA PRO A 169 16.10 -9.87 7.39
C PRO A 169 14.76 -10.11 6.71
N ASN A 170 14.33 -9.32 5.72
CA ASN A 170 12.94 -9.27 5.25
C ASN A 170 12.81 -9.55 3.73
N PRO A 171 12.64 -10.82 3.33
CA PRO A 171 12.39 -11.17 1.94
C PRO A 171 11.16 -10.43 1.39
N ILE A 172 11.25 -10.01 0.13
CA ILE A 172 10.21 -9.30 -0.62
C ILE A 172 9.92 -7.90 -0.07
N TYR A 173 10.74 -7.35 0.83
CA TYR A 173 10.53 -6.00 1.35
C TYR A 173 10.40 -5.00 0.20
N PHE A 174 11.39 -4.91 -0.69
CA PHE A 174 11.33 -3.95 -1.79
C PHE A 174 10.16 -4.20 -2.75
N SER A 175 9.99 -5.42 -3.28
CA SER A 175 8.95 -5.70 -4.28
C SER A 175 7.54 -5.48 -3.74
N LEU A 176 7.30 -5.78 -2.46
CA LEU A 176 6.01 -5.57 -1.82
C LEU A 176 5.66 -4.09 -1.70
N HIS A 177 6.59 -3.27 -1.20
CA HIS A 177 6.38 -1.84 -1.09
C HIS A 177 6.32 -1.18 -2.47
N PHE A 178 7.14 -1.65 -3.41
CA PHE A 178 7.11 -1.21 -4.80
C PHE A 178 5.78 -1.52 -5.48
N TYR A 179 5.21 -2.70 -5.24
CA TYR A 179 3.86 -3.05 -5.67
C TYR A 179 2.82 -2.10 -5.06
N LEU A 180 2.81 -1.91 -3.74
CA LEU A 180 1.89 -0.98 -3.06
C LEU A 180 2.00 0.44 -3.62
N CYS A 181 3.22 0.90 -3.88
CA CYS A 181 3.50 2.21 -4.41
C CYS A 181 2.95 2.36 -5.84
N LEU A 182 3.40 1.52 -6.78
CA LEU A 182 3.02 1.64 -8.19
C LEU A 182 1.56 1.29 -8.44
N PHE A 183 1.09 0.15 -7.90
CA PHE A 183 -0.28 -0.28 -8.09
C PHE A 183 -1.26 0.63 -7.35
N GLY A 184 -0.92 1.04 -6.13
CA GLY A 184 -1.70 2.02 -5.37
C GLY A 184 -1.82 3.36 -6.10
N PHE A 185 -0.70 3.88 -6.64
CA PHE A 185 -0.73 5.12 -7.42
C PHE A 185 -1.54 4.96 -8.70
N TYR A 186 -1.35 3.87 -9.43
CA TYR A 186 -2.13 3.55 -10.63
C TYR A 186 -3.65 3.50 -10.36
N LEU A 187 -4.06 2.89 -9.25
CA LEU A 187 -5.47 2.84 -8.82
C LEU A 187 -5.98 4.23 -8.44
N PHE A 188 -5.19 4.98 -7.67
CA PHE A 188 -5.53 6.33 -7.24
C PHE A 188 -5.78 7.27 -8.42
N VAL A 189 -4.88 7.30 -9.41
CA VAL A 189 -5.05 8.14 -10.60
C VAL A 189 -6.24 7.69 -11.46
N ASN A 190 -6.64 6.42 -11.37
CA ASN A 190 -7.80 5.86 -12.06
C ASN A 190 -9.14 6.05 -11.33
N THR A 191 -9.16 6.68 -10.15
CA THR A 191 -10.41 7.01 -9.43
C THR A 191 -11.28 7.94 -10.28
N ARG A 192 -12.43 7.46 -10.78
CA ARG A 192 -13.34 8.26 -11.63
C ARG A 192 -14.65 8.65 -10.97
N LYS A 193 -15.07 7.93 -9.93
CA LYS A 193 -16.33 8.17 -9.23
C LYS A 193 -16.05 8.87 -7.91
N THR A 194 -16.72 9.98 -7.67
CA THR A 194 -16.72 10.64 -6.36
C THR A 194 -17.70 9.90 -5.46
N ILE A 195 -17.18 9.13 -4.51
CA ILE A 195 -17.95 8.85 -3.30
C ILE A 195 -17.97 10.16 -2.49
N LYS A 196 -19.06 10.43 -1.78
CA LYS A 196 -19.07 11.52 -0.78
C LYS A 196 -17.92 11.29 0.19
N ILE A 197 -17.11 12.33 0.44
CA ILE A 197 -15.85 12.21 1.16
C ILE A 197 -16.02 11.55 2.54
N TYR A 198 -17.16 11.78 3.21
CA TYR A 198 -17.47 11.18 4.51
C TYR A 198 -17.50 9.65 4.48
N TRP A 199 -17.99 9.02 3.41
CA TRP A 199 -18.02 7.55 3.31
C TRP A 199 -16.63 6.97 3.15
N ILE A 200 -15.74 7.67 2.44
CA ILE A 200 -14.33 7.27 2.30
C ILE A 200 -13.68 7.30 3.67
N TYR A 201 -13.90 8.38 4.44
CA TYR A 201 -13.41 8.49 5.81
C TYR A 201 -13.91 7.34 6.69
N ILE A 202 -15.21 7.02 6.64
CA ILE A 202 -15.80 5.93 7.42
C ILE A 202 -15.14 4.59 7.06
N ILE A 203 -15.01 4.27 5.76
CA ILE A 203 -14.41 3.01 5.32
C ILE A 203 -12.96 2.89 5.78
N ILE A 204 -12.16 3.95 5.60
CA ILE A 204 -10.76 3.95 6.03
C ILE A 204 -10.67 3.75 7.54
N HIS A 205 -11.42 4.52 8.34
CA HIS A 205 -11.37 4.38 9.80
C HIS A 205 -11.83 2.99 10.26
N ILE A 206 -12.85 2.40 9.64
CA ILE A 206 -13.28 1.03 9.94
C ILE A 206 -12.11 0.06 9.68
N ILE A 207 -11.47 0.14 8.50
CA ILE A 207 -10.32 -0.71 8.18
C ILE A 207 -9.19 -0.51 9.20
N LEU A 208 -8.85 0.74 9.52
CA LEU A 208 -7.79 1.06 10.50
C LEU A 208 -8.12 0.50 11.89
N ILE A 209 -9.33 0.74 12.40
CA ILE A 209 -9.77 0.30 13.72
C ILE A 209 -9.81 -1.22 13.78
N THR A 210 -10.39 -1.88 12.79
CA THR A 210 -10.43 -3.35 12.72
C THR A 210 -9.02 -3.93 12.70
N TYR A 211 -8.10 -3.34 11.93
CA TYR A 211 -6.72 -3.77 11.90
C TYR A 211 -6.01 -3.58 13.25
N ILE A 212 -6.17 -2.42 13.90
CA ILE A 212 -5.60 -2.14 15.23
C ILE A 212 -6.10 -3.17 16.25
N ILE A 213 -7.41 -3.44 16.28
CA ILE A 213 -7.99 -4.44 17.18
C ILE A 213 -7.39 -5.81 16.89
N TYR A 214 -7.34 -6.22 15.62
CA TYR A 214 -6.77 -7.50 15.19
C TYR A 214 -5.32 -7.67 15.66
N VAL A 215 -4.46 -6.69 15.39
CA VAL A 215 -3.04 -6.78 15.76
C VAL A 215 -2.88 -6.82 17.29
N ASN A 216 -3.61 -6.00 18.04
CA ASN A 216 -3.55 -6.02 19.51
C ASN A 216 -4.01 -7.35 20.10
N VAL A 217 -5.07 -7.95 19.57
CA VAL A 217 -5.51 -9.29 19.98
C VAL A 217 -4.41 -10.33 19.74
N MET A 218 -3.77 -10.29 18.58
CA MET A 218 -2.67 -11.22 18.25
C MET A 218 -1.44 -11.01 19.14
N ILE A 219 -1.07 -9.76 19.41
CA ILE A 219 0.01 -9.42 20.35
C ILE A 219 -0.27 -10.03 21.73
N LEU A 220 -1.50 -9.89 22.24
CA LEU A 220 -1.88 -10.42 23.55
C LEU A 220 -1.88 -11.95 23.59
N ILE A 221 -2.42 -12.62 22.57
CA ILE A 221 -2.50 -14.09 22.52
C ILE A 221 -1.10 -14.73 22.48
N PHE A 222 -0.21 -14.19 21.65
CA PHE A 222 1.11 -14.76 21.38
C PHE A 222 2.26 -14.10 22.15
N ASN A 223 1.97 -13.08 22.96
CA ASN A 223 2.97 -12.27 23.68
C ASN A 223 4.06 -11.69 22.75
N ILE A 224 3.64 -11.14 21.62
CA ILE A 224 4.55 -10.64 20.58
C ILE A 224 5.22 -9.36 21.06
N LYS A 225 6.56 -9.36 21.12
CA LYS A 225 7.31 -8.24 21.66
C LYS A 225 7.84 -7.28 20.59
N ASN A 226 7.99 -7.74 19.34
CA ASN A 226 8.60 -6.96 18.25
C ASN A 226 7.84 -7.11 16.92
N ASN A 227 8.10 -6.20 15.98
CA ASN A 227 7.70 -6.23 14.57
C ASN A 227 6.17 -6.33 14.36
N ALA A 228 5.39 -5.58 15.13
CA ALA A 228 3.93 -5.58 15.03
C ALA A 228 3.41 -4.17 14.74
N SER A 229 3.86 -3.58 13.63
CA SER A 229 3.31 -2.31 13.12
C SER A 229 3.49 -1.09 14.04
N GLY A 230 4.44 -1.12 14.98
CA GLY A 230 4.54 -0.07 15.99
C GLY A 230 3.53 -0.19 17.11
N PHE A 231 2.83 -1.33 17.25
CA PHE A 231 1.97 -1.60 18.41
C PHE A 231 2.68 -2.41 19.50
N SER A 232 3.74 -3.15 19.14
CA SER A 232 4.53 -3.90 20.12
C SER A 232 5.58 -3.01 20.78
N PHE A 233 5.83 -3.20 22.08
CA PHE A 233 6.79 -2.38 22.84
C PHE A 233 8.20 -2.39 22.22
N GLY A 234 8.65 -3.52 21.69
CA GLY A 234 9.96 -3.65 21.08
C GLY A 234 10.16 -2.77 19.85
N ASP A 235 9.10 -2.42 19.10
CA ASP A 235 9.19 -1.48 17.97
C ASP A 235 9.63 -0.07 18.41
N TRP A 236 9.48 0.23 19.70
CA TRP A 236 9.77 1.53 20.31
C TRP A 236 11.04 1.52 21.15
N TYR A 237 11.33 0.41 21.83
CA TYR A 237 12.36 0.35 22.88
C TYR A 237 13.37 -0.79 22.74
N SER A 238 13.22 -1.69 21.76
CA SER A 238 14.16 -2.81 21.61
C SER A 238 15.57 -2.30 21.31
N PRO A 239 16.62 -2.78 22.01
CA PRO A 239 17.99 -2.41 21.73
C PRO A 239 18.49 -2.91 20.36
N ILE A 240 17.77 -3.85 19.73
CA ILE A 240 18.16 -4.42 18.43
C ILE A 240 17.47 -3.69 17.27
N TYR A 241 16.15 -3.49 17.34
CA TYR A 241 15.35 -2.90 16.25
C TYR A 241 14.24 -1.98 16.79
N ALA A 242 14.62 -0.81 17.30
CA ALA A 242 13.67 0.27 17.62
C ALA A 242 13.53 1.22 16.41
N GLN A 243 12.59 0.94 15.50
CA GLN A 243 12.34 1.79 14.33
C GLN A 243 12.04 3.24 14.75
N TYR A 244 11.16 3.42 15.73
CA TYR A 244 10.82 4.75 16.24
C TYR A 244 11.92 5.37 17.08
N GLY A 245 12.69 4.54 17.80
CA GLY A 245 13.87 4.97 18.57
C GLY A 245 14.96 5.54 17.67
N THR A 246 15.22 4.91 16.53
CA THR A 246 16.24 5.33 15.55
C THR A 246 15.91 6.71 14.97
N VAL A 247 14.66 6.91 14.53
CA VAL A 247 14.21 8.21 14.00
C VAL A 247 14.22 9.27 15.11
N ALA A 248 13.84 8.89 16.35
CA ALA A 248 13.82 9.80 17.48
C ALA A 248 15.23 10.27 17.87
N GLN A 249 16.22 9.37 17.80
CA GLN A 249 17.64 9.71 17.97
C GLN A 249 18.12 10.68 16.89
N PHE A 250 17.78 10.43 15.61
CA PHE A 250 18.14 11.32 14.51
C PHE A 250 17.55 12.72 14.66
N LEU A 251 16.29 12.82 15.09
CA LEU A 251 15.60 14.10 15.29
C LEU A 251 15.87 14.73 16.66
N GLN A 252 16.60 14.05 17.55
CA GLN A 252 16.81 14.44 18.96
C GLN A 252 15.49 14.70 19.71
N LEU A 253 14.46 13.93 19.41
CA LEU A 253 13.13 14.05 20.00
C LEU A 253 12.84 12.87 20.93
N ASN A 254 11.91 13.07 21.88
CA ASN A 254 11.34 11.95 22.62
C ASN A 254 10.63 11.01 21.63
N TYR A 255 10.88 9.70 21.71
CA TYR A 255 10.32 8.73 20.77
C TYR A 255 8.78 8.68 20.76
N ARG A 256 8.11 8.94 21.90
CA ARG A 256 6.63 9.02 21.97
C ARG A 256 6.13 10.21 21.16
N LEU A 257 6.80 11.34 21.34
CA LEU A 257 6.48 12.57 20.62
C LEU A 257 6.76 12.40 19.13
N ASN A 258 7.89 11.78 18.77
CA ASN A 258 8.25 11.49 17.39
C ASN A 258 7.21 10.61 16.69
N ALA A 259 6.78 9.52 17.32
CA ALA A 259 5.75 8.66 16.72
C ALA A 259 4.39 9.36 16.60
N LEU A 260 3.99 10.18 17.58
CA LEU A 260 2.79 11.00 17.48
C LEU A 260 2.89 11.95 16.28
N ILE A 261 4.02 12.63 16.12
CA ILE A 261 4.29 13.53 14.99
C ILE A 261 4.22 12.76 13.67
N MET A 262 4.84 11.58 13.58
CA MET A 262 4.80 10.74 12.38
C MET A 262 3.37 10.28 12.05
N CYS A 263 2.59 9.85 13.04
CA CYS A 263 1.19 9.47 12.86
C CYS A 263 0.33 10.66 12.39
N LEU A 264 0.51 11.84 13.01
CA LEU A 264 -0.21 13.06 12.62
C LEU A 264 0.20 13.54 11.22
N PHE A 265 1.48 13.45 10.88
CA PHE A 265 2.00 13.79 9.57
C PHE A 265 1.43 12.85 8.50
N MET A 266 1.36 11.55 8.78
CA MET A 266 0.68 10.57 7.93
C MET A 266 -0.78 10.86 7.73
N TYR A 267 -1.48 11.12 8.83
CA TYR A 267 -2.88 11.48 8.78
C TYR A 267 -3.11 12.77 7.96
N ALA A 268 -2.25 13.78 8.12
CA ALA A 268 -2.29 15.02 7.36
C ALA A 268 -2.06 14.77 5.86
N ILE A 269 -1.06 13.96 5.49
CA ILE A 269 -0.82 13.57 4.09
C ILE A 269 -2.04 12.87 3.49
N PHE A 270 -2.69 11.98 4.25
CA PHE A 270 -3.90 11.31 3.79
C PHE A 270 -5.04 12.31 3.53
N ILE A 271 -5.32 13.20 4.48
CA ILE A 271 -6.36 14.22 4.32
C ILE A 271 -6.06 15.13 3.14
N VAL A 272 -4.87 15.71 3.10
CA VAL A 272 -4.47 16.67 2.07
C VAL A 272 -4.50 16.03 0.69
N GLY A 273 -4.00 14.80 0.55
CA GLY A 273 -4.03 14.10 -0.73
C GLY A 273 -5.44 13.78 -1.23
N TYR A 274 -6.36 13.39 -0.34
CA TYR A 274 -7.77 13.22 -0.72
C TYR A 274 -8.43 14.55 -1.11
N LEU A 275 -8.13 15.65 -0.41
CA LEU A 275 -8.63 16.99 -0.74
C LEU A 275 -8.11 17.45 -2.10
N ILE A 276 -6.80 17.36 -2.34
CA ILE A 276 -6.18 17.67 -3.63
C ILE A 276 -6.86 16.87 -4.75
N ARG A 277 -7.07 15.56 -4.55
CA ARG A 277 -7.75 14.73 -5.54
C ARG A 277 -9.17 15.19 -5.81
N TYR A 278 -9.94 15.47 -4.76
CA TYR A 278 -11.30 15.95 -4.87
C TYR A 278 -11.37 17.25 -5.69
N HIS A 279 -10.46 18.20 -5.42
CA HIS A 279 -10.34 19.44 -6.18
C HIS A 279 -9.93 19.21 -7.64
N LEU A 280 -8.90 18.39 -7.90
CA LEU A 280 -8.48 18.03 -9.26
C LEU A 280 -9.62 17.39 -10.04
N GLN A 281 -10.37 16.47 -9.43
CA GLN A 281 -11.50 15.82 -10.08
C GLN A 281 -12.62 16.81 -10.43
N LYS A 282 -12.92 17.77 -9.55
CA LYS A 282 -13.88 18.85 -9.83
C LYS A 282 -13.44 19.70 -11.03
N ILE A 283 -12.15 20.05 -11.11
CA ILE A 283 -11.58 20.81 -12.24
C ILE A 283 -11.67 19.99 -13.54
N TYR A 284 -11.33 18.71 -13.50
CA TYR A 284 -11.40 17.82 -14.66
C TYR A 284 -12.83 17.64 -15.19
N ILE A 285 -13.79 17.36 -14.30
CA ILE A 285 -15.20 17.20 -14.68
C ILE A 285 -15.73 18.50 -15.30
N ASN A 286 -15.40 19.66 -14.71
CA ASN A 286 -15.80 20.95 -15.26
C ASN A 286 -15.18 21.19 -16.65
N LYS A 287 -13.89 20.89 -16.85
CA LYS A 287 -13.22 21.07 -18.14
C LYS A 287 -13.85 20.23 -19.26
N TYR A 288 -14.22 18.98 -18.97
CA TYR A 288 -14.86 18.11 -19.96
C TYR A 288 -16.34 18.44 -20.17
N ASN A 289 -17.08 18.84 -19.13
CA ASN A 289 -18.47 19.29 -19.29
C ASN A 289 -18.58 20.59 -20.10
N ILE A 290 -17.66 21.53 -19.93
CA ILE A 290 -17.59 22.76 -20.73
C ILE A 290 -17.34 22.43 -22.20
N LYS A 291 -16.39 21.52 -22.48
CA LYS A 291 -16.11 21.10 -23.86
C LYS A 291 -17.31 20.39 -24.51
N TYR A 292 -18.03 19.57 -23.75
CA TYR A 292 -19.23 18.89 -24.24
C TYR A 292 -20.41 19.84 -24.52
N SER A 293 -20.60 20.88 -23.71
CA SER A 293 -21.64 21.87 -23.98
C SER A 293 -21.32 22.69 -25.23
N GLN A 294 -20.04 23.03 -25.43
CA GLN A 294 -19.57 23.72 -26.64
C GLN A 294 -19.73 22.86 -27.90
N GLU A 295 -19.35 21.58 -27.86
CA GLU A 295 -19.55 20.66 -28.99
C GLU A 295 -21.04 20.43 -29.29
N ARG A 296 -21.90 20.24 -28.28
CA ARG A 296 -23.37 20.15 -28.49
C ARG A 296 -23.95 21.42 -29.11
N ASN A 297 -23.55 22.59 -28.62
CA ASN A 297 -24.06 23.86 -29.13
C ASN A 297 -23.60 24.10 -30.58
N TYR A 298 -22.37 23.69 -30.93
CA TYR A 298 -21.87 23.74 -32.29
C TYR A 298 -22.65 22.80 -33.22
N PHE A 299 -22.88 21.54 -32.82
CA PHE A 299 -23.69 20.60 -33.61
C PHE A 299 -25.16 21.03 -33.72
N ALA A 300 -25.72 21.65 -32.69
CA ALA A 300 -27.07 22.21 -32.72
C ALA A 300 -27.16 23.42 -33.67
N TYR A 301 -26.15 24.29 -33.68
CA TYR A 301 -26.06 25.42 -34.61
C TYR A 301 -25.97 24.95 -36.07
N VAL A 302 -25.07 24.02 -36.38
CA VAL A 302 -24.91 23.47 -37.74
C VAL A 302 -26.18 22.77 -38.23
N LYS A 303 -26.95 22.14 -37.33
CA LYS A 303 -28.22 21.48 -37.67
C LYS A 303 -29.37 22.46 -37.93
N ASN A 304 -29.35 23.64 -37.29
CA ASN A 304 -30.37 24.68 -37.49
C ASN A 304 -30.06 25.61 -38.69
N CYS A 305 -28.85 25.56 -39.23
CA CYS A 305 -28.42 26.33 -40.41
C CYS A 305 -28.44 25.54 -41.72
N ARG A 306 -29.04 24.34 -41.75
CA ARG A 306 -29.34 23.55 -42.96
C ARG A 306 -30.85 23.37 -43.07
#